data_AF-A0A7W8G9K0-F1
#
_entry.id   AF-A0A7W8G9K0-F1
#
_cell.length_a   1.000
_cell.length_b   1.000
_cell.length_c   1.000
_cell.angle_alpha   90.00
_cell.angle_beta   90.00
_cell.angle_gamma   90.00
#
_symmetry.space_group_name_H-M   'P 1'
#
loop_
_entity.id
_entity.type
_entity.pdbx_description
1 polymer ?
#
loop_
_entity_poly.entity_id
_entity_poly.type
_entity_poly.pdbx_seq_one_letter_code
_entity_poly.pdbx_strand_id
1 'polypeptide(L)'
;MKKIFSAIFLAFFAFFSILPGYSYMVKFKEDYYKLFHVHYQQYPDDCIENIYWLEQAVKADFCNPLYAPVKINDEKDWEKYRYLFMMHINLKLIEQHVRLGRVYDKQVAHFYDAPWRDAYIENLNKAKTCYEAGLYYWREAKLWAEKANVGKFKFLILQDIQNWEDERERIGTGKLDYEKILNRELARVNKVIEEFEKMNKDY
;
A
#
# COMPACT_ATOMS: atom_id res chain seq x y z
N MET A 1 56.57 -15.06 -20.37
CA MET A 1 56.11 -14.82 -18.98
C MET A 1 54.89 -13.89 -18.88
N LYS A 2 54.88 -12.68 -19.48
CA LYS A 2 53.73 -11.75 -19.41
C LYS A 2 52.38 -12.33 -19.90
N LYS A 3 52.37 -13.11 -20.99
CA LYS A 3 51.14 -13.73 -21.54
C LYS A 3 50.54 -14.82 -20.65
N ILE A 4 51.38 -15.56 -19.93
CA ILE A 4 50.95 -16.62 -18.98
C ILE A 4 50.36 -15.97 -17.73
N PHE A 5 50.99 -14.91 -17.22
CA PHE A 5 50.46 -14.11 -16.11
C PHE A 5 49.10 -13.47 -16.47
N SER A 6 48.95 -12.95 -17.69
CA SER A 6 47.68 -12.39 -18.18
C SER A 6 46.59 -13.46 -18.31
N ALA A 7 46.93 -14.67 -18.74
CA ALA A 7 45.98 -15.78 -18.86
C ALA A 7 45.51 -16.28 -17.49
N ILE A 8 46.42 -16.34 -16.50
CA ILE A 8 46.09 -16.69 -15.11
C ILE A 8 45.19 -15.62 -14.49
N PHE A 9 45.45 -14.34 -14.75
CA PHE A 9 44.65 -13.23 -14.23
C PHE A 9 43.23 -13.21 -14.83
N LEU A 10 43.09 -13.49 -16.14
CA LEU A 10 41.80 -13.66 -16.81
C LEU A 10 41.02 -14.88 -16.29
N ALA A 11 41.70 -16.01 -16.03
CA ALA A 11 41.08 -17.19 -15.45
C ALA A 11 40.60 -16.94 -14.00
N PHE A 12 41.32 -16.12 -13.23
CA PHE A 12 40.93 -15.73 -11.87
C PHE A 12 39.68 -14.83 -11.86
N PHE A 13 39.57 -13.90 -12.82
CA PHE A 13 38.35 -13.08 -12.99
C PHE A 13 37.14 -13.90 -13.45
N ALA A 14 37.34 -14.90 -14.33
CA ALA A 14 36.25 -15.77 -14.78
C ALA A 14 35.70 -16.66 -13.65
N PHE A 15 36.53 -17.03 -12.67
CA PHE A 15 36.09 -17.82 -11.51
C PHE A 15 35.27 -17.01 -10.49
N PHE A 16 35.50 -15.69 -10.38
CA PHE A 16 34.72 -14.82 -9.49
C PHE A 16 33.29 -14.55 -9.99
N SER A 17 33.03 -14.77 -11.28
CA SER A 17 31.71 -14.55 -11.91
C SER A 17 30.70 -15.67 -11.66
N ILE A 18 31.08 -16.77 -11.00
CA ILE A 18 30.24 -17.98 -10.81
C ILE A 18 29.64 -18.01 -9.39
N LEU A 19 29.56 -16.88 -8.70
CA LEU A 19 28.81 -16.83 -7.44
C LEU A 19 27.33 -17.12 -7.74
N PRO A 20 26.72 -18.13 -7.08
CA PRO A 20 25.30 -18.38 -7.25
C PRO A 20 24.54 -17.17 -6.71
N GLY A 21 23.91 -16.43 -7.62
CA GLY A 21 22.88 -15.47 -7.25
C GLY A 21 21.72 -16.24 -6.65
N TYR A 22 21.57 -16.22 -5.33
CA TYR A 22 20.37 -16.73 -4.68
C TYR A 22 19.20 -15.86 -5.10
N SER A 23 18.40 -16.36 -6.05
CA SER A 23 17.11 -15.75 -6.36
C SER A 23 16.18 -15.98 -5.17
N TYR A 24 15.88 -14.91 -4.43
CA TYR A 24 14.93 -14.97 -3.33
C TYR A 24 13.53 -15.13 -3.92
N MET A 25 12.93 -16.31 -3.75
CA MET A 25 11.57 -16.55 -4.23
C MET A 25 10.58 -15.91 -3.28
N VAL A 26 9.88 -14.89 -3.76
CA VAL A 26 8.81 -14.20 -3.04
C VAL A 26 7.63 -15.15 -2.89
N LYS A 27 7.31 -15.55 -1.66
CA LYS A 27 6.24 -16.52 -1.38
C LYS A 27 5.27 -16.05 -0.33
N PHE A 28 5.78 -15.44 0.74
CA PHE A 28 5.00 -15.13 1.92
C PHE A 28 4.50 -13.69 1.91
N LYS A 29 3.48 -13.40 2.72
CA LYS A 29 2.94 -12.04 2.85
C LYS A 29 4.02 -11.02 3.19
N GLU A 30 4.91 -11.38 4.11
CA GLU A 30 6.02 -10.55 4.55
C GLU A 30 7.03 -10.27 3.44
N ASP A 31 7.22 -11.20 2.52
CA ASP A 31 8.13 -11.01 1.38
C ASP A 31 7.56 -10.00 0.40
N TYR A 32 6.28 -10.14 0.05
CA TYR A 32 5.58 -9.17 -0.79
C TYR A 32 5.51 -7.79 -0.13
N TYR A 33 5.28 -7.74 1.18
CA TYR A 33 5.28 -6.49 1.94
C TYR A 33 6.65 -5.80 1.95
N LYS A 34 7.76 -6.53 1.88
CA LYS A 34 9.11 -5.92 1.74
C LYS A 34 9.34 -5.30 0.37
N LEU A 35 8.62 -5.73 -0.66
CA LEU A 35 8.68 -5.13 -2.00
C LEU A 35 7.91 -3.81 -2.07
N PHE A 36 6.94 -3.60 -1.18
CA PHE A 36 6.31 -2.30 -1.02
C PHE A 36 7.35 -1.27 -0.54
N HIS A 37 7.44 -0.16 -1.26
CA HIS A 37 8.43 0.88 -0.97
C HIS A 37 7.84 2.27 -1.15
N VAL A 38 8.16 3.16 -0.22
CA VAL A 38 7.74 4.57 -0.26
C VAL A 38 8.95 5.42 -0.63
N HIS A 39 9.05 5.80 -1.89
CA HIS A 39 10.00 6.81 -2.36
C HIS A 39 9.58 8.22 -1.91
N TYR A 40 10.56 9.13 -1.82
CA TYR A 40 10.28 10.53 -1.48
C TYR A 40 9.45 11.21 -2.58
N GLN A 41 9.83 10.99 -3.84
CA GLN A 41 9.03 11.36 -5.00
C GLN A 41 8.25 10.12 -5.42
N GLN A 42 6.92 10.21 -5.41
CA GLN A 42 6.06 9.11 -5.79
C GLN A 42 5.27 9.49 -7.02
N TYR A 43 5.48 8.71 -8.07
CA TYR A 43 4.75 8.80 -9.31
C TYR A 43 3.53 7.87 -9.29
N PRO A 44 2.57 8.07 -10.22
CA PRO A 44 1.42 7.19 -10.34
C PRO A 44 1.82 5.72 -10.54
N ASP A 45 2.90 5.47 -11.30
CA ASP A 45 3.41 4.12 -11.57
C ASP A 45 3.89 3.43 -10.28
N ASP A 46 4.59 4.16 -9.40
CA ASP A 46 5.02 3.65 -8.09
C ASP A 46 3.80 3.28 -7.22
N CYS A 47 2.70 4.04 -7.33
CA CYS A 47 1.47 3.74 -6.58
C CYS A 47 0.82 2.46 -7.11
N ILE A 48 0.76 2.28 -8.43
CA ILE A 48 0.18 1.09 -9.07
C ILE A 48 1.01 -0.15 -8.73
N GLU A 49 2.34 -0.05 -8.81
CA GLU A 49 3.26 -1.12 -8.41
C GLU A 49 3.08 -1.49 -6.94
N ASN A 50 3.03 -0.49 -6.05
CA ASN A 50 2.81 -0.73 -4.63
C ASN A 50 1.44 -1.37 -4.34
N ILE A 51 0.37 -0.93 -5.02
CA ILE A 51 -0.95 -1.58 -4.92
C ILE A 51 -0.83 -3.05 -5.31
N TYR A 52 -0.16 -3.35 -6.43
CA TYR A 52 0.05 -4.72 -6.88
C TYR A 52 0.77 -5.57 -5.82
N TRP A 53 1.90 -5.10 -5.28
CA TRP A 53 2.65 -5.86 -4.27
C TRP A 53 1.86 -6.07 -2.98
N LEU A 54 1.16 -5.04 -2.52
CA LEU A 54 0.32 -5.15 -1.32
C LEU A 54 -0.87 -6.10 -1.54
N GLU A 55 -1.49 -6.12 -2.71
CA GLU A 55 -2.54 -7.08 -3.04
C GLU A 55 -2.02 -8.52 -3.11
N GLN A 56 -0.81 -8.74 -3.63
CA GLN A 56 -0.17 -10.05 -3.57
C GLN A 56 0.11 -10.46 -2.13
N ALA A 57 0.54 -9.53 -1.27
CA ALA A 57 0.72 -9.79 0.16
C ALA A 57 -0.60 -10.16 0.86
N VAL A 58 -1.73 -9.56 0.48
CA VAL A 58 -3.06 -9.96 1.01
C VAL A 58 -3.42 -11.38 0.61
N LYS A 59 -3.03 -11.83 -0.58
CA LYS A 59 -3.36 -13.17 -1.12
C LYS A 59 -2.42 -14.29 -0.64
N ALA A 60 -1.15 -13.97 -0.37
CA ALA A 60 -0.14 -14.95 0.01
C ALA A 60 -0.36 -15.56 1.40
N ASP A 61 0.33 -16.65 1.72
CA ASP A 61 0.33 -17.21 3.08
C ASP A 61 1.34 -16.50 3.98
N PHE A 62 1.09 -16.50 5.30
CA PHE A 62 2.07 -16.00 6.26
C PHE A 62 3.32 -16.88 6.30
N CYS A 63 4.48 -16.27 6.53
CA CYS A 63 5.70 -17.02 6.79
C CYS A 63 5.60 -17.85 8.09
N ASN A 64 6.55 -18.76 8.31
CA ASN A 64 6.66 -19.44 9.61
C ASN A 64 6.99 -18.38 10.70
N PRO A 65 6.42 -18.46 11.91
CA PRO A 65 6.71 -17.52 13.00
C PRO A 65 8.19 -17.26 13.27
N LEU A 66 9.07 -18.24 13.01
CA LEU A 66 10.52 -18.10 13.12
C LEU A 66 11.11 -17.00 12.22
N TYR A 67 10.47 -16.72 11.09
CA TYR A 67 10.90 -15.74 10.09
C TYR A 67 10.09 -14.43 10.14
N ALA A 68 9.21 -14.29 11.14
CA ALA A 68 8.48 -13.06 11.35
C ALA A 68 9.46 -11.89 11.62
N PRO A 69 9.13 -10.66 11.20
CA PRO A 69 9.96 -9.49 11.46
C PRO A 69 9.98 -9.07 12.93
N VAL A 70 9.17 -9.72 13.78
CA VAL A 70 9.04 -9.45 15.21
C VAL A 70 9.32 -10.72 15.99
N LYS A 71 9.76 -10.57 17.24
CA LYS A 71 9.96 -11.71 18.13
C LYS A 71 8.62 -12.33 18.55
N ILE A 72 8.38 -13.56 18.12
CA ILE A 72 7.20 -14.36 18.49
C ILE A 72 7.62 -15.40 19.53
N ASN A 73 7.05 -15.36 20.74
CA ASN A 73 7.36 -16.32 21.80
C ASN A 73 6.29 -17.40 21.93
N ASP A 74 5.02 -17.06 21.68
CA ASP A 74 3.89 -17.98 21.82
C ASP A 74 2.85 -17.83 20.69
N GLU A 75 1.80 -18.65 20.74
CA GLU A 75 0.72 -18.64 19.76
C GLU A 75 -0.09 -17.33 19.78
N LYS A 76 -0.16 -16.64 20.93
CA LYS A 76 -0.90 -15.38 21.07
C LYS A 76 -0.16 -14.23 20.39
N ASP A 77 1.16 -14.18 20.55
CA ASP A 77 2.04 -13.27 19.83
C ASP A 77 1.84 -13.43 18.33
N TRP A 78 1.84 -14.69 17.86
CA TRP A 78 1.66 -15.00 16.44
C TRP A 78 0.28 -14.60 15.92
N GLU A 79 -0.77 -14.89 16.68
CA GLU A 79 -2.13 -14.53 16.30
C GLU A 79 -2.30 -13.01 16.22
N LYS A 80 -1.82 -12.28 17.23
CA LYS A 80 -1.90 -10.82 17.26
C LYS A 80 -1.11 -10.19 16.11
N TYR A 81 0.09 -10.68 15.86
CA TYR A 81 0.94 -10.24 14.76
C TYR A 81 0.19 -10.32 13.43
N ARG A 82 -0.44 -11.46 13.13
CA ARG A 82 -1.20 -11.62 11.87
C ARG A 82 -2.33 -10.61 11.74
N TYR A 83 -3.01 -10.29 12.84
CA TYR A 83 -4.08 -9.28 12.82
C TYR A 83 -3.56 -7.87 12.59
N LEU A 84 -2.49 -7.48 13.30
CA LEU A 84 -1.85 -6.17 13.11
C LEU A 84 -1.27 -6.03 11.70
N PHE A 85 -0.64 -7.08 11.19
CA PHE A 85 -0.07 -7.11 9.85
C PHE A 85 -1.14 -6.93 8.77
N MET A 86 -2.26 -7.67 8.85
CA MET A 86 -3.36 -7.52 7.91
C MET A 86 -4.01 -6.14 8.01
N MET A 87 -4.20 -5.62 9.22
CA MET A 87 -4.68 -4.25 9.41
C MET A 87 -3.74 -3.24 8.72
N HIS A 88 -2.44 -3.34 8.98
CA HIS A 88 -1.43 -2.43 8.44
C HIS A 88 -1.38 -2.44 6.91
N ILE A 89 -1.38 -3.62 6.28
CA ILE A 89 -1.39 -3.72 4.82
C ILE A 89 -2.63 -3.05 4.23
N ASN A 90 -3.80 -3.25 4.83
CA ASN A 90 -5.02 -2.60 4.37
C ASN A 90 -4.92 -1.07 4.51
N LEU A 91 -4.32 -0.54 5.58
CA LEU A 91 -4.03 0.89 5.69
C LEU A 91 -3.09 1.39 4.58
N LYS A 92 -2.06 0.62 4.23
CA LYS A 92 -1.15 0.95 3.12
C LYS A 92 -1.84 0.92 1.76
N LEU A 93 -2.74 -0.02 1.53
CA LEU A 93 -3.58 -0.06 0.32
C LEU A 93 -4.44 1.21 0.22
N ILE A 94 -5.08 1.64 1.31
CA ILE A 94 -5.85 2.91 1.33
C ILE A 94 -4.93 4.09 0.97
N GLU A 95 -3.76 4.18 1.59
CA GLU A 95 -2.79 5.26 1.31
C GLU A 95 -2.41 5.30 -0.18
N GLN A 96 -2.12 4.15 -0.80
CA GLN A 96 -1.76 4.10 -2.22
C GLN A 96 -2.93 4.44 -3.14
N HIS A 97 -4.13 3.92 -2.86
CA HIS A 97 -5.31 4.27 -3.65
C HIS A 97 -5.67 5.75 -3.55
N VAL A 98 -5.56 6.35 -2.36
CA VAL A 98 -5.77 7.80 -2.19
C VAL A 98 -4.73 8.60 -2.97
N ARG A 99 -3.46 8.20 -2.93
CA ARG A 99 -2.39 8.87 -3.70
C ARG A 99 -2.64 8.77 -5.20
N LEU A 100 -2.99 7.59 -5.70
CA LEU A 100 -3.32 7.39 -7.11
C LEU A 100 -4.57 8.19 -7.52
N GLY A 101 -5.61 8.21 -6.68
CA GLY A 101 -6.83 8.99 -6.94
C GLY A 101 -6.55 10.48 -7.11
N ARG A 102 -5.64 11.05 -6.30
CA ARG A 102 -5.24 12.47 -6.39
C ARG A 102 -4.63 12.86 -7.72
N VAL A 103 -4.05 11.92 -8.47
CA VAL A 103 -3.47 12.17 -9.80
C VAL A 103 -4.55 12.60 -10.79
N TYR A 104 -5.74 12.02 -10.69
CA TYR A 104 -6.86 12.28 -11.59
C TYR A 104 -7.85 13.30 -11.04
N ASP A 105 -7.67 13.73 -9.79
CA ASP A 105 -8.65 14.48 -9.04
C ASP A 105 -8.52 15.99 -9.25
N LYS A 106 -9.32 16.50 -10.19
CA LYS A 106 -9.49 17.94 -10.36
C LYS A 106 -10.42 18.49 -9.27
N GLN A 107 -9.87 19.35 -8.40
CA GLN A 107 -10.57 19.82 -7.20
C GLN A 107 -11.75 20.76 -7.49
N VAL A 108 -11.68 21.55 -8.58
CA VAL A 108 -12.64 22.60 -8.93
C VAL A 108 -12.83 22.63 -10.44
N ALA A 109 -14.07 22.77 -10.90
CA ALA A 109 -14.39 22.98 -12.31
C ALA A 109 -14.43 24.49 -12.63
N HIS A 110 -13.62 24.95 -13.59
CA HIS A 110 -13.66 26.35 -14.05
C HIS A 110 -14.37 26.47 -15.40
N PHE A 111 -14.88 27.66 -15.73
CA PHE A 111 -15.61 27.89 -16.99
C PHE A 111 -14.75 27.60 -18.23
N TYR A 112 -13.45 27.91 -18.18
CA TYR A 112 -12.52 27.67 -19.29
C TYR A 112 -12.15 26.18 -19.47
N ASP A 113 -12.53 25.32 -18.53
CA ASP A 113 -12.34 23.87 -18.66
C ASP A 113 -13.42 23.21 -19.54
N ALA A 114 -14.47 23.96 -19.92
CA ALA A 114 -15.63 23.44 -20.65
C ALA A 114 -15.30 22.68 -21.95
N PRO A 115 -14.32 23.09 -22.79
CA PRO A 115 -13.95 22.34 -23.98
C PRO A 115 -13.41 20.92 -23.68
N TRP A 116 -12.81 20.73 -22.49
CA TRP A 116 -12.20 19.46 -22.06
C TRP A 116 -13.04 18.73 -21.00
N ARG A 117 -14.30 19.12 -20.79
CA ARG A 117 -15.16 18.56 -19.74
C ARG A 117 -15.22 17.03 -19.73
N ASP A 118 -15.29 16.39 -20.89
CA ASP A 118 -15.45 14.94 -20.98
C ASP A 118 -14.20 14.21 -20.48
N ALA A 119 -13.00 14.71 -20.82
CA ALA A 119 -11.74 14.17 -20.32
C ALA A 119 -11.59 14.38 -18.81
N TYR A 120 -12.05 15.53 -18.28
CA TYR A 120 -12.06 15.77 -16.84
C TYR A 120 -13.03 14.84 -16.11
N ILE A 121 -14.24 14.62 -16.65
CA ILE A 121 -15.21 13.67 -16.08
C ILE A 121 -14.62 12.25 -16.08
N GLU A 122 -13.95 11.83 -17.16
CA GLU A 122 -13.28 10.52 -17.20
C GLU A 122 -12.23 10.38 -16.08
N ASN A 123 -11.38 11.39 -15.90
CA ASN A 123 -10.37 11.40 -14.83
C ASN A 123 -11.01 11.42 -13.44
N LEU A 124 -12.04 12.22 -13.22
CA LEU A 124 -12.77 12.25 -11.95
C LEU A 124 -13.42 10.91 -11.62
N ASN A 125 -13.92 10.19 -12.63
CA ASN A 125 -14.40 8.82 -12.44
C ASN A 125 -13.28 7.84 -12.05
N LYS A 126 -12.06 7.98 -12.60
CA LYS A 126 -10.90 7.20 -12.15
C LYS A 126 -10.54 7.52 -10.69
N ALA A 127 -10.57 8.79 -10.30
CA ALA A 127 -10.35 9.20 -8.91
C ALA A 127 -11.41 8.59 -7.96
N LYS A 128 -12.69 8.62 -8.38
CA LYS A 128 -13.81 8.01 -7.64
C LYS A 128 -13.58 6.52 -7.40
N THR A 129 -13.24 5.75 -8.43
CA THR A 129 -12.93 4.32 -8.30
C THR A 129 -11.80 4.07 -7.30
N CYS A 130 -10.77 4.91 -7.28
CA CYS A 130 -9.68 4.80 -6.31
C CYS A 130 -10.17 5.04 -4.87
N TYR A 131 -11.01 6.05 -4.64
CA TYR A 131 -11.56 6.32 -3.30
C TYR A 131 -12.54 5.24 -2.83
N GLU A 132 -13.33 4.67 -3.74
CA GLU A 132 -14.20 3.53 -3.46
C GLU A 132 -13.40 2.28 -3.08
N ALA A 133 -12.29 2.01 -3.78
CA ALA A 133 -11.34 0.95 -3.39
C ALA A 133 -10.74 1.22 -2.00
N GLY A 134 -10.39 2.47 -1.68
CA GLY A 134 -9.97 2.86 -0.34
C GLY A 134 -11.03 2.54 0.73
N LEU A 135 -12.32 2.75 0.46
CA LEU A 135 -13.40 2.40 1.40
C LEU A 135 -13.54 0.90 1.61
N TYR A 136 -13.27 0.09 0.59
CA TYR A 136 -13.22 -1.36 0.73
C TYR A 136 -12.11 -1.77 1.71
N TYR A 137 -10.88 -1.29 1.47
CA TYR A 137 -9.74 -1.63 2.34
C TYR A 137 -9.86 -1.04 3.74
N TRP A 138 -10.56 0.08 3.93
CA TRP A 138 -10.87 0.60 5.27
C TRP A 138 -11.74 -0.36 6.09
N ARG A 139 -12.76 -0.94 5.47
CA ARG A 139 -13.64 -1.92 6.14
C ARG A 139 -12.84 -3.15 6.60
N GLU A 140 -11.94 -3.64 5.75
CA GLU A 140 -11.02 -4.72 6.10
C GLU A 140 -10.06 -4.32 7.22
N ALA A 141 -9.40 -3.15 7.12
CA ALA A 141 -8.50 -2.66 8.16
C ALA A 141 -9.19 -2.59 9.52
N LYS A 142 -10.42 -2.05 9.56
CA LYS A 142 -11.21 -1.92 10.78
C LYS A 142 -11.56 -3.29 11.37
N LEU A 143 -11.97 -4.26 10.55
CA LEU A 143 -12.22 -5.63 10.99
C LEU A 143 -10.98 -6.28 11.62
N TRP A 144 -9.80 -6.10 11.01
CA TRP A 144 -8.55 -6.64 11.56
C TRP A 144 -8.10 -5.90 12.83
N ALA A 145 -8.32 -4.59 12.92
CA ALA A 145 -8.08 -3.80 14.12
C ALA A 145 -8.96 -4.28 15.29
N GLU A 146 -10.25 -4.54 15.04
CA GLU A 146 -11.18 -5.10 16.03
C GLU A 146 -10.73 -6.47 16.53
N LYS A 147 -10.30 -7.36 15.62
CA LYS A 147 -9.71 -8.66 15.97
C LYS A 147 -8.43 -8.52 16.81
N ALA A 148 -7.59 -7.53 16.53
CA ALA A 148 -6.39 -7.24 17.31
C ALA A 148 -6.68 -6.56 18.68
N ASN A 149 -7.90 -6.04 18.88
CA ASN A 149 -8.29 -5.31 20.09
C ASN A 149 -9.04 -6.16 21.13
N VAL A 150 -9.18 -7.47 20.90
CA VAL A 150 -9.88 -8.36 21.83
C VAL A 150 -9.15 -8.50 23.17
N GLY A 151 -9.91 -8.77 24.24
CA GLY A 151 -9.39 -8.80 25.62
C GLY A 151 -8.22 -9.76 25.86
N LYS A 152 -8.08 -10.84 25.08
CA LYS A 152 -6.96 -11.78 25.19
C LYS A 152 -5.60 -11.16 24.82
N PHE A 153 -5.58 -10.06 24.07
CA PHE A 153 -4.37 -9.31 23.70
C PHE A 153 -4.14 -8.09 24.60
N LYS A 154 -4.94 -7.92 25.65
CA LYS A 154 -4.78 -6.82 26.60
C LYS A 154 -3.39 -6.93 27.24
N PHE A 155 -2.67 -5.81 27.28
CA PHE A 155 -1.29 -5.71 27.78
C PHE A 155 -0.23 -6.48 26.97
N LEU A 156 -0.62 -7.16 25.89
CA LEU A 156 0.34 -7.72 24.94
C LEU A 156 0.72 -6.61 23.95
N ILE A 157 2.01 -6.28 23.84
CA ILE A 157 2.53 -5.30 22.90
C ILE A 157 3.71 -5.93 22.18
N LEU A 158 3.57 -6.08 20.85
CA LEU A 158 4.65 -6.62 20.03
C LEU A 158 5.71 -5.54 19.81
N GLN A 159 6.96 -5.87 20.14
CA GLN A 159 8.09 -4.97 19.89
C GLN A 159 8.42 -4.92 18.41
N ASP A 160 9.13 -3.87 17.98
CA ASP A 160 9.57 -3.58 16.61
C ASP A 160 8.46 -3.17 15.62
N ILE A 161 7.19 -3.30 16.02
CA ILE A 161 6.00 -2.86 15.27
C ILE A 161 5.06 -2.00 16.12
N GLN A 162 5.60 -1.22 17.04
CA GLN A 162 4.81 -0.36 17.94
C GLN A 162 3.95 0.65 17.17
N ASN A 163 4.43 1.09 16.00
CA ASN A 163 3.65 1.93 15.08
C ASN A 163 2.33 1.26 14.62
N TRP A 164 2.30 -0.06 14.44
CA TRP A 164 1.07 -0.78 14.07
C TRP A 164 0.12 -0.88 15.26
N GLU A 165 0.64 -1.00 16.47
CA GLU A 165 -0.17 -0.92 17.69
C GLU A 165 -0.82 0.45 17.83
N ASP A 166 -0.06 1.53 17.56
CA ASP A 166 -0.55 2.90 17.58
C ASP A 166 -1.62 3.13 16.50
N GLU A 167 -1.43 2.60 15.29
CA GLU A 167 -2.45 2.63 14.23
C GLU A 167 -3.74 1.94 14.68
N ARG A 168 -3.64 0.75 15.27
CA ARG A 168 -4.79 0.01 15.81
C ARG A 168 -5.52 0.80 16.90
N GLU A 169 -4.78 1.42 17.82
CA GLU A 169 -5.35 2.28 18.86
C GLU A 169 -6.03 3.52 18.28
N ARG A 170 -5.45 4.14 17.25
CA ARG A 170 -6.05 5.29 16.57
C ARG A 170 -7.35 4.93 15.84
N ILE A 171 -7.42 3.73 15.25
CA ILE A 171 -8.68 3.21 14.68
C ILE A 171 -9.69 2.98 15.79
N GLY A 172 -9.31 2.27 16.86
CA GLY A 172 -10.22 1.95 17.97
C GLY A 172 -10.76 3.16 18.71
N THR A 173 -9.97 4.23 18.83
CA THR A 173 -10.38 5.50 19.46
C THR A 173 -11.06 6.47 18.49
N GLY A 174 -11.11 6.17 17.19
CA GLY A 174 -11.64 7.06 16.15
C GLY A 174 -10.75 8.25 15.80
N LYS A 175 -9.52 8.32 16.31
CA LYS A 175 -8.52 9.33 15.91
C LYS A 175 -8.05 9.16 14.46
N LEU A 176 -8.15 7.94 13.94
CA LEU A 176 -7.98 7.64 12.52
C LEU A 176 -9.31 7.12 11.99
N ASP A 177 -9.86 7.84 11.02
CA ASP A 177 -11.13 7.50 10.36
C ASP A 177 -11.01 7.81 8.87
N TYR A 178 -10.60 6.81 8.09
CA TYR A 178 -10.51 6.96 6.63
C TYR A 178 -11.88 6.97 5.97
N GLU A 179 -12.91 6.37 6.56
CA GLU A 179 -14.27 6.42 6.02
C GLU A 179 -14.77 7.85 5.94
N LYS A 180 -14.61 8.63 7.02
CA LYS A 180 -14.94 10.06 7.01
C LYS A 180 -14.17 10.85 5.95
N ILE A 181 -12.87 10.60 5.82
CA ILE A 181 -12.02 11.31 4.85
C ILE A 181 -12.44 10.96 3.41
N LEU A 182 -12.56 9.67 3.10
CA LEU A 182 -12.88 9.17 1.77
C LEU A 182 -14.30 9.56 1.34
N ASN A 183 -15.29 9.49 2.23
CA ASN A 183 -16.65 9.92 1.93
C ASN A 183 -16.72 11.42 1.62
N ARG A 184 -15.92 12.23 2.32
CA ARG A 184 -15.80 13.67 2.02
C ARG A 184 -15.21 13.90 0.63
N GLU A 185 -14.13 13.19 0.28
CA GLU A 185 -13.52 13.31 -1.06
C GLU A 185 -14.48 12.83 -2.16
N LEU A 186 -15.18 11.72 -1.96
CA LEU A 186 -16.19 11.21 -2.89
C LEU A 186 -17.33 12.21 -3.10
N ALA A 187 -17.86 12.81 -2.03
CA ALA A 187 -18.90 13.82 -2.13
C ALA A 187 -18.43 15.04 -2.94
N ARG A 188 -17.19 15.49 -2.73
CA ARG A 188 -16.61 16.57 -3.52
C ARG A 188 -16.41 16.19 -4.98
N VAL A 189 -15.83 15.02 -5.28
CA VAL A 189 -15.64 14.55 -6.66
C VAL A 189 -16.96 14.48 -7.42
N ASN A 190 -18.01 13.91 -6.81
CA ASN A 190 -19.35 13.87 -7.42
C ASN A 190 -19.88 15.29 -7.70
N LYS A 191 -19.69 16.23 -6.77
CA LYS A 191 -20.08 17.63 -6.99
C LYS A 191 -19.35 18.25 -8.20
N VAL A 192 -18.05 18.02 -8.34
CA VAL A 192 -17.27 18.55 -9.47
C VAL A 192 -17.71 17.91 -10.80
N ILE A 193 -18.03 16.61 -10.80
CA ILE A 193 -18.61 15.93 -11.97
C ILE A 193 -19.92 16.61 -12.38
N GLU A 194 -20.84 16.86 -11.42
CA GLU A 194 -22.10 17.55 -11.70
C GLU A 194 -21.89 18.98 -12.22
N GLU A 195 -20.86 19.69 -11.75
CA GLU A 195 -20.50 21.02 -12.26
C GLU A 195 -20.05 20.94 -13.73
N PHE A 196 -19.23 19.96 -14.11
CA PHE A 196 -18.82 19.74 -15.49
C PHE A 196 -19.97 19.32 -16.41
N GLU A 197 -20.88 18.48 -15.94
CA GLU A 197 -22.05 18.04 -16.72
C GLU A 197 -22.95 19.21 -17.12
N LYS A 198 -23.05 20.23 -16.26
CA LYS A 198 -23.83 21.47 -16.49
C LYS A 198 -23.15 22.46 -17.43
N MET A 199 -21.86 22.30 -17.75
CA MET A 199 -21.13 23.23 -18.63
C MET A 199 -21.48 23.01 -20.10
N ASN A 200 -21.79 24.09 -20.83
CA ASN A 200 -21.87 24.02 -22.29
C ASN A 200 -20.47 24.10 -22.91
N LYS A 201 -20.24 23.41 -24.03
CA LYS A 201 -18.93 23.35 -24.71
C LYS A 201 -18.61 24.60 -25.54
N ASP A 202 -19.61 25.44 -25.83
CA ASP A 202 -19.52 26.53 -26.81
C ASP A 202 -19.04 27.87 -26.24
N TYR A 203 -18.13 27.88 -25.26
CA TYR A 203 -17.52 29.11 -24.75
C TYR A 203 -16.36 29.61 -25.63
#